data_AF-A0A8B9Q8F5-F1
#
_entry.id   AF-A0A8B9Q8F5-F1
#
_cell.length_a   1.000
_cell.length_b   1.000
_cell.length_c   1.000
_cell.angle_alpha   90.00
_cell.angle_beta   90.00
_cell.angle_gamma   90.00
#
_symmetry.space_group_name_H-M   'P 1'
#
loop_
_entity.id
_entity.type
_entity.pdbx_description
1 polymer ?
#
loop_
_entity_poly.entity_id
_entity_poly.type
_entity_poly.pdbx_seq_one_letter_code
_entity_poly.pdbx_strand_id
1 'polypeptide(L)'
;MTAGTVWCHFVLLLLLSIASLWAAEISCRNEDGETVDWFLLYKLPKHTEGESAGLGLEYMYMDSLTHAWQLSKYLVNMTQGALGQTLKQLYETYEPKNNSIAYAIYNDEIPHSKSSNWKKGHTKGFLLLDKSQGFWGIHSVPLFPPFLEDGYAYPPSGKPYGQAAICITFKYDQFTEIDQQLLSYNPSIYNCSIPNIFQADLPNLQKLCAGSELPSVTQRHLSKLQSAHGETFLHFAKSHLFVDDIYVAWIAQELKTDLLVESWQHSGHRLPSNCSLQYHVYNINLIGTPLNSTFYSINDHSKWCVSRIYEDQWTCIGDLNRAAEQAWRSGNEHGRNAAQQTETITTIVFLAAHQLAFPFTVKRSEGLEKQEQRGLAGETKKKTQKREQENWRRKL
;
A
#
# COMPACT_ATOMS: atom_id res chain seq x y z
N MET A 1 -43.91 -56.44 30.51
CA MET A 1 -44.47 -55.35 29.68
C MET A 1 -44.64 -54.18 30.63
N THR A 2 -43.99 -53.04 30.48
CA THR A 2 -44.15 -52.10 29.36
C THR A 2 -42.87 -51.29 29.12
N ALA A 3 -42.65 -51.01 27.84
CA ALA A 3 -41.61 -50.14 27.31
C ALA A 3 -41.85 -48.68 27.71
N GLY A 4 -40.76 -47.96 27.92
CA GLY A 4 -40.79 -46.50 28.04
C GLY A 4 -39.45 -45.97 28.48
N THR A 5 -38.56 -45.70 27.52
CA THR A 5 -37.46 -44.69 27.57
C THR A 5 -36.44 -44.95 26.44
N VAL A 6 -36.77 -44.66 25.18
CA VAL A 6 -35.73 -44.55 24.12
C VAL A 6 -35.94 -43.32 23.23
N TRP A 7 -36.96 -42.51 23.49
CA TRP A 7 -37.39 -41.44 22.59
C TRP A 7 -37.03 -40.03 23.08
N CYS A 8 -35.87 -39.86 23.73
CA CYS A 8 -35.37 -38.53 24.11
C CYS A 8 -33.91 -38.26 23.72
N HIS A 9 -33.13 -39.28 23.37
CA HIS A 9 -31.71 -39.09 22.99
C HIS A 9 -31.48 -38.83 21.50
N PHE A 10 -32.43 -39.17 20.62
CA PHE A 10 -32.28 -38.95 19.18
C PHE A 10 -32.50 -37.49 18.73
N VAL A 11 -33.27 -36.70 19.48
CA VAL A 11 -33.55 -35.29 19.14
C VAL A 11 -32.38 -34.38 19.53
N LEU A 12 -31.67 -34.70 20.62
CA LEU A 12 -30.52 -33.91 21.09
C LEU A 12 -29.26 -34.13 20.23
N LEU A 13 -29.11 -35.31 19.64
CA LEU A 13 -28.00 -35.63 18.72
C LEU A 13 -28.19 -35.06 17.30
N LEU A 14 -29.41 -34.71 16.90
CA LEU A 14 -29.68 -34.08 15.60
C LEU A 14 -29.48 -32.55 15.60
N LEU A 15 -29.42 -31.92 16.78
CA LEU A 15 -29.17 -30.48 16.95
C LEU A 15 -27.68 -30.12 17.05
N LEU A 16 -26.78 -31.12 17.17
CA LEU A 16 -25.33 -30.93 17.26
C LEU A 16 -24.58 -31.15 15.95
N SER A 17 -25.27 -31.52 14.85
CA SER A 17 -24.64 -31.90 13.58
C SER A 17 -25.00 -31.01 12.39
N ILE A 18 -25.48 -29.79 12.63
CA ILE A 18 -25.47 -28.72 11.62
C ILE A 18 -24.39 -27.72 12.02
N ALA A 19 -23.16 -28.20 12.18
CA ALA A 19 -22.02 -27.34 11.87
C ALA A 19 -22.15 -27.12 10.36
N SER A 20 -22.73 -25.98 9.99
CA SER A 20 -22.79 -25.49 8.64
C SER A 20 -21.42 -25.70 7.98
N LEU A 21 -21.32 -26.64 7.03
CA LEU A 21 -20.24 -26.65 6.05
C LEU A 21 -20.41 -25.42 5.15
N TRP A 22 -20.25 -24.24 5.72
CA TRP A 22 -19.96 -23.06 4.94
C TRP A 22 -18.47 -23.15 4.69
N ALA A 23 -18.10 -23.28 3.42
CA ALA A 23 -16.71 -23.07 3.03
C ALA A 23 -16.25 -21.75 3.66
N ALA A 24 -15.09 -21.77 4.33
CA ALA A 24 -14.57 -20.58 4.97
C ALA A 24 -14.44 -19.47 3.93
N GLU A 25 -15.07 -18.33 4.19
CA GLU A 25 -15.16 -17.22 3.24
C GLU A 25 -13.76 -16.58 3.05
N ILE A 26 -13.31 -16.44 1.80
CA ILE A 26 -12.01 -15.86 1.46
C ILE A 26 -12.00 -14.38 1.86
N SER A 27 -11.19 -14.01 2.85
CA SER A 27 -11.19 -12.66 3.42
C SER A 27 -9.84 -12.30 4.06
N CYS A 28 -9.60 -11.02 4.29
CA CYS A 28 -8.55 -10.58 5.20
C CYS A 28 -8.83 -11.11 6.61
N ARG A 29 -7.79 -11.56 7.31
CA ARG A 29 -7.89 -12.08 8.69
C ARG A 29 -7.12 -11.22 9.67
N ASN A 30 -7.72 -10.98 10.83
CA ASN A 30 -7.04 -10.28 11.92
C ASN A 30 -6.07 -11.20 12.69
N GLU A 31 -5.46 -10.65 13.74
CA GLU A 31 -4.53 -11.38 14.61
C GLU A 31 -5.18 -12.53 15.41
N ASP A 32 -6.50 -12.55 15.55
CA ASP A 32 -7.25 -13.63 16.19
C ASP A 32 -7.78 -14.66 15.16
N GLY A 33 -7.51 -14.44 13.87
CA GLY A 33 -7.94 -15.30 12.76
C GLY A 33 -9.37 -15.05 12.27
N GLU A 34 -10.04 -14.05 12.83
CA GLU A 34 -11.40 -13.63 12.47
C GLU A 34 -11.40 -12.84 11.16
N THR A 35 -12.53 -12.86 10.45
CA THR A 35 -12.68 -12.14 9.18
C THR A 35 -12.81 -10.64 9.43
N VAL A 36 -12.03 -9.82 8.72
CA VAL A 36 -12.11 -8.36 8.76
C VAL A 36 -12.27 -7.78 7.36
N ASP A 37 -12.91 -6.62 7.29
CA ASP A 37 -13.15 -5.93 6.03
C ASP A 37 -11.86 -5.36 5.45
N TRP A 38 -11.00 -4.85 6.32
CA TRP A 38 -9.66 -4.43 5.98
C TRP A 38 -8.75 -4.45 7.21
N PHE A 39 -7.44 -4.51 6.99
CA PHE A 39 -6.45 -4.21 8.01
C PHE A 39 -5.23 -3.49 7.45
N LEU A 40 -4.53 -2.78 8.34
CA LEU A 40 -3.26 -2.12 8.12
C LEU A 40 -2.19 -2.75 9.01
N LEU A 41 -1.00 -2.86 8.45
CA LEU A 41 0.19 -3.29 9.16
C LEU A 41 1.32 -2.31 8.88
N TYR A 42 2.02 -1.91 9.93
CA TYR A 42 3.26 -1.16 9.82
C TYR A 42 4.37 -1.81 10.62
N LYS A 43 5.27 -2.52 9.93
CA LYS A 43 6.43 -3.15 10.56
C LYS A 43 7.49 -2.10 10.83
N LEU A 44 7.97 -2.08 12.06
CA LEU A 44 8.98 -1.13 12.54
C LEU A 44 10.37 -1.51 12.02
N PRO A 45 11.24 -0.53 11.68
CA PRO A 45 12.62 -0.81 11.31
C PRO A 45 13.40 -1.49 12.42
N LYS A 46 14.49 -2.17 12.05
CA LYS A 46 15.42 -2.71 13.03
C LYS A 46 16.06 -1.55 13.79
N HIS A 47 16.08 -1.61 15.12
CA HIS A 47 16.77 -0.63 15.95
C HIS A 47 17.89 -1.31 16.70
N THR A 48 19.10 -0.79 16.53
CA THR A 48 20.33 -1.35 17.12
C THR A 48 20.84 -0.54 18.31
N GLU A 49 20.21 0.58 18.64
CA GLU A 49 20.63 1.49 19.71
C GLU A 49 19.54 1.60 20.80
N GLY A 50 19.97 1.60 22.07
CA GLY A 50 19.10 1.64 23.26
C GLY A 50 18.94 0.30 23.99
N GLU A 51 18.33 0.32 25.18
CA GLU A 51 18.16 -0.84 26.07
C GLU A 51 17.16 -1.89 25.56
N SER A 52 16.49 -1.65 24.42
CA SER A 52 15.57 -2.59 23.78
C SER A 52 15.80 -2.57 22.27
N ALA A 53 16.86 -3.24 21.81
CA ALA A 53 17.11 -3.43 20.39
C ALA A 53 15.96 -4.21 19.75
N GLY A 54 15.21 -3.57 18.85
CA GLY A 54 14.12 -4.20 18.10
C GLY A 54 14.65 -5.16 17.05
N LEU A 55 13.98 -6.30 16.87
CA LEU A 55 14.33 -7.34 15.91
C LEU A 55 14.12 -6.87 14.45
N GLY A 56 13.35 -5.79 14.25
CA GLY A 56 12.91 -5.34 12.93
C GLY A 56 11.80 -6.23 12.37
N LEU A 57 11.06 -6.88 13.28
CA LEU A 57 9.97 -7.81 12.99
C LEU A 57 8.68 -7.44 13.74
N GLU A 58 8.79 -6.55 14.71
CA GLU A 58 7.69 -5.93 15.44
C GLU A 58 6.86 -5.06 14.48
N TYR A 59 5.55 -5.04 14.65
CA TYR A 59 4.68 -4.23 13.82
C TYR A 59 3.52 -3.63 14.60
N MET A 60 3.09 -2.46 14.15
CA MET A 60 1.83 -1.86 14.52
C MET A 60 0.73 -2.43 13.63
N TYR A 61 -0.46 -2.61 14.19
CA TYR A 61 -1.62 -3.21 13.55
C TYR A 61 -2.88 -2.37 13.79
N MET A 62 -3.78 -2.33 12.81
CA MET A 62 -5.12 -1.78 12.93
C MET A 62 -6.05 -2.53 11.98
N ASP A 63 -7.32 -2.70 12.33
CA ASP A 63 -8.33 -3.27 11.44
C ASP A 63 -9.65 -2.52 11.48
N SER A 64 -10.57 -2.97 10.62
CA SER A 64 -11.93 -2.47 10.49
C SER A 64 -12.85 -2.75 11.70
N LEU A 65 -12.36 -3.40 12.75
CA LEU A 65 -13.15 -3.69 13.96
C LEU A 65 -12.70 -2.77 15.09
N THR A 66 -11.39 -2.59 15.23
CA THR A 66 -10.76 -1.84 16.30
C THR A 66 -10.60 -0.37 15.98
N HIS A 67 -10.33 -0.03 14.71
CA HIS A 67 -10.03 1.33 14.24
C HIS A 67 -8.93 2.05 15.05
N ALA A 68 -8.08 1.32 15.75
CA ALA A 68 -7.04 1.86 16.60
C ALA A 68 -5.70 1.14 16.36
N TRP A 69 -4.62 1.92 16.26
CA TRP A 69 -3.28 1.37 16.14
C TRP A 69 -2.83 0.73 17.45
N GLN A 70 -2.45 -0.54 17.39
CA GLN A 70 -1.91 -1.29 18.52
C GLN A 70 -0.59 -1.96 18.14
N LEU A 71 0.31 -2.14 19.11
CA LEU A 71 1.47 -2.99 18.91
C LEU A 71 1.00 -4.44 18.84
N SER A 72 1.42 -5.15 17.80
CA SER A 72 1.08 -6.57 17.63
C SER A 72 1.65 -7.43 18.76
N LYS A 73 0.90 -8.46 19.14
CA LYS A 73 1.40 -9.56 20.00
C LYS A 73 2.27 -10.57 19.24
N TYR A 74 2.32 -10.47 17.92
CA TYR A 74 3.08 -11.35 17.03
C TYR A 74 4.20 -10.59 16.33
N LEU A 75 5.17 -11.34 15.83
CA LEU A 75 6.16 -10.83 14.89
C LEU A 75 5.68 -11.06 13.46
N VAL A 76 6.06 -10.19 12.54
CA VAL A 76 5.60 -10.27 11.14
C VAL A 76 6.04 -11.58 10.46
N ASN A 77 7.06 -12.27 10.96
CA ASN A 77 7.48 -13.57 10.44
C ASN A 77 6.72 -14.77 11.02
N MET A 78 5.73 -14.55 11.89
CA MET A 78 4.91 -15.59 12.49
C MET A 78 3.62 -15.80 11.68
N THR A 79 3.18 -17.05 11.55
CA THR A 79 1.95 -17.39 10.82
C THR A 79 0.67 -17.00 11.58
N GLN A 80 0.78 -16.76 12.88
CA GLN A 80 -0.33 -16.38 13.75
C GLN A 80 -0.75 -14.91 13.60
N GLY A 81 0.13 -14.04 13.09
CA GLY A 81 -0.20 -12.63 12.83
C GLY A 81 -1.13 -12.45 11.64
N ALA A 82 -1.71 -11.25 11.49
CA ALA A 82 -2.74 -10.98 10.46
C ALA A 82 -2.30 -11.33 9.02
N LEU A 83 -1.06 -10.99 8.64
CA LEU A 83 -0.51 -11.37 7.32
C LEU A 83 -0.39 -12.90 7.17
N GLY A 84 0.10 -13.58 8.20
CA GLY A 84 0.23 -15.04 8.21
C GLY A 84 -1.11 -15.75 8.11
N GLN A 85 -2.10 -15.31 8.89
CA GLN A 85 -3.47 -15.83 8.87
C GLN A 85 -4.14 -15.59 7.51
N THR A 86 -3.96 -14.41 6.94
CA THR A 86 -4.53 -14.06 5.63
C THR A 86 -3.91 -14.89 4.51
N LEU A 87 -2.58 -14.92 4.43
CA LEU A 87 -1.86 -15.65 3.38
C LEU A 87 -1.93 -17.17 3.54
N LYS A 88 -2.23 -17.70 4.72
CA LYS A 88 -2.52 -19.12 4.92
C LYS A 88 -3.56 -19.63 3.92
N GLN A 89 -4.63 -18.86 3.69
CA GLN A 89 -5.68 -19.19 2.71
C GLN A 89 -5.12 -19.31 1.29
N LEU A 90 -4.14 -18.46 0.93
CA LEU A 90 -3.47 -18.51 -0.37
C LEU A 90 -2.59 -19.77 -0.47
N TYR A 91 -1.81 -20.10 0.56
CA TYR A 91 -0.94 -21.29 0.56
C TYR A 91 -1.73 -22.60 0.54
N GLU A 92 -2.89 -22.64 1.18
CA GLU A 92 -3.79 -23.80 1.16
C GLU A 92 -4.43 -24.07 -0.21
N THR A 93 -4.28 -23.17 -1.19
CA THR A 93 -4.78 -23.38 -2.57
C THR A 93 -3.83 -24.18 -3.47
N TYR A 94 -2.60 -24.44 -3.01
CA TYR A 94 -1.58 -25.09 -3.82
C TYR A 94 -1.99 -26.51 -4.25
N GLU A 95 -2.54 -27.32 -3.33
CA GLU A 95 -2.94 -28.69 -3.61
C GLU A 95 -4.20 -29.13 -2.82
N PRO A 96 -5.25 -29.65 -3.49
CA PRO A 96 -5.41 -29.81 -4.94
C PRO A 96 -5.82 -28.51 -5.65
N LYS A 97 -5.36 -28.33 -6.90
CA LYS A 97 -5.75 -27.19 -7.74
C LYS A 97 -7.28 -27.02 -7.78
N ASN A 98 -7.76 -25.91 -7.24
CA ASN A 98 -9.18 -25.59 -7.23
C ASN A 98 -9.53 -24.64 -8.39
N ASN A 99 -10.28 -25.14 -9.37
CA ASN A 99 -10.74 -24.33 -10.51
C ASN A 99 -11.79 -23.27 -10.15
N SER A 100 -12.32 -23.27 -8.91
CA SER A 100 -13.26 -22.25 -8.43
C SER A 100 -12.57 -21.03 -7.80
N ILE A 101 -11.24 -21.02 -7.72
CA ILE A 101 -10.44 -19.98 -7.07
C ILE A 101 -9.48 -19.38 -8.09
N ALA A 102 -9.30 -18.06 -8.04
CA ALA A 102 -8.25 -17.35 -8.75
C ALA A 102 -7.28 -16.71 -7.75
N TYR A 103 -6.00 -16.68 -8.12
CA TYR A 103 -4.98 -15.95 -7.37
C TYR A 103 -3.91 -15.37 -8.28
N ALA A 104 -3.28 -14.29 -7.82
CA ALA A 104 -2.07 -13.74 -8.42
C ALA A 104 -1.16 -13.16 -7.33
N ILE A 105 0.13 -13.39 -7.47
CA ILE A 105 1.17 -12.83 -6.62
C ILE A 105 2.14 -12.06 -7.50
N TYR A 106 2.43 -10.81 -7.13
CA TYR A 106 3.30 -9.94 -7.88
C TYR A 106 4.28 -9.16 -7.00
N ASN A 107 5.50 -9.01 -7.51
CA ASN A 107 6.57 -8.24 -6.87
C ASN A 107 7.62 -7.94 -7.94
N ASP A 108 8.08 -6.69 -8.04
CA ASP A 108 9.19 -6.32 -8.93
C ASP A 108 10.54 -6.92 -8.49
N GLU A 109 10.65 -7.29 -7.22
CA GLU A 109 11.74 -8.07 -6.65
C GLU A 109 11.20 -9.46 -6.26
N ILE A 110 11.25 -10.38 -7.22
CA ILE A 110 10.67 -11.73 -7.10
C ILE A 110 11.54 -12.61 -6.18
N PRO A 111 10.96 -13.38 -5.23
CA PRO A 111 11.69 -14.37 -4.43
C PRO A 111 12.54 -15.30 -5.30
N HIS A 112 13.73 -15.70 -4.82
CA HIS A 112 14.68 -16.57 -5.55
C HIS A 112 15.19 -16.05 -6.91
N SER A 113 14.73 -14.89 -7.37
CA SER A 113 15.25 -14.22 -8.58
C SER A 113 16.41 -13.29 -8.23
N LYS A 114 17.42 -13.27 -9.09
CA LYS A 114 18.51 -12.27 -9.03
C LYS A 114 18.28 -11.08 -9.96
N SER A 115 17.23 -11.13 -10.79
CA SER A 115 16.89 -10.07 -11.74
C SER A 115 15.59 -9.38 -11.33
N SER A 116 15.63 -8.05 -11.28
CA SER A 116 14.44 -7.21 -11.30
C SER A 116 14.03 -6.98 -12.75
N ASN A 117 12.73 -7.09 -13.03
CA ASN A 117 12.22 -6.80 -14.37
C ASN A 117 11.95 -5.30 -14.52
N TRP A 118 12.98 -4.58 -14.97
CA TRP A 118 12.92 -3.13 -15.18
C TRP A 118 11.91 -2.69 -16.25
N LYS A 119 11.13 -3.57 -16.88
CA LYS A 119 10.03 -3.23 -17.82
C LYS A 119 8.65 -3.30 -17.17
N LYS A 120 8.56 -3.68 -15.89
CA LYS A 120 7.32 -3.88 -15.14
C LYS A 120 7.17 -2.81 -14.07
N GLY A 121 5.97 -2.67 -13.52
CA GLY A 121 5.71 -1.72 -12.44
C GLY A 121 6.44 -2.07 -11.14
N HIS A 122 6.88 -1.06 -10.39
CA HIS A 122 7.42 -1.22 -9.04
C HIS A 122 6.26 -1.24 -8.07
N THR A 123 5.69 -2.43 -7.93
CA THR A 123 4.50 -2.70 -7.15
C THR A 123 4.56 -4.13 -6.64
N LYS A 124 4.00 -4.32 -5.45
CA LYS A 124 4.08 -5.61 -4.76
C LYS A 124 2.75 -5.89 -4.07
N GLY A 125 2.29 -7.13 -4.16
CA GLY A 125 0.99 -7.49 -3.64
C GLY A 125 0.54 -8.87 -4.06
N PHE A 126 -0.65 -9.21 -3.61
CA PHE A 126 -1.24 -10.52 -3.79
C PHE A 126 -2.76 -10.42 -3.75
N LEU A 127 -3.43 -11.30 -4.48
CA LEU A 127 -4.88 -11.43 -4.42
C LEU A 127 -5.27 -12.91 -4.44
N LEU A 128 -6.39 -13.19 -3.77
CA LEU A 128 -7.05 -14.49 -3.73
C LEU A 128 -8.55 -14.25 -3.74
N LEU A 129 -9.28 -14.97 -4.59
CA LEU A 129 -10.72 -14.81 -4.72
C LEU A 129 -11.42 -16.06 -5.24
N ASP A 130 -12.72 -16.13 -5.00
CA ASP A 130 -13.66 -16.99 -5.71
C ASP A 130 -14.75 -16.13 -6.39
N LYS A 131 -15.83 -16.76 -6.86
CA LYS A 131 -16.96 -16.05 -7.51
C LYS A 131 -17.89 -15.33 -6.52
N SER A 132 -17.64 -15.42 -5.22
CA SER A 132 -18.38 -14.69 -4.18
C SER A 132 -17.60 -13.45 -3.72
N GLN A 133 -16.33 -13.65 -3.33
CA GLN A 133 -15.47 -12.58 -2.81
C GLN A 133 -13.99 -12.98 -2.79
N GLY A 134 -13.15 -12.05 -2.34
CA GLY A 134 -11.74 -12.29 -2.13
C GLY A 134 -11.08 -11.18 -1.33
N PHE A 135 -9.75 -11.24 -1.24
CA PHE A 135 -8.96 -10.14 -0.73
C PHE A 135 -7.90 -9.68 -1.73
N TRP A 136 -7.52 -8.42 -1.60
CA TRP A 136 -6.39 -7.83 -2.30
C TRP A 136 -5.45 -7.17 -1.28
N GLY A 137 -4.21 -7.62 -1.26
CA GLY A 137 -3.14 -7.11 -0.42
C GLY A 137 -2.11 -6.32 -1.21
N ILE A 138 -1.70 -5.17 -0.67
CA ILE A 138 -0.65 -4.31 -1.23
C ILE A 138 0.39 -4.06 -0.15
N HIS A 139 1.68 -4.11 -0.51
CA HIS A 139 2.76 -3.96 0.46
C HIS A 139 4.05 -3.43 -0.14
N SER A 140 4.98 -3.00 0.72
CA SER A 140 6.29 -2.48 0.29
C SER A 140 7.45 -3.50 0.37
N VAL A 141 7.20 -4.73 0.84
CA VAL A 141 8.23 -5.74 1.16
C VAL A 141 8.83 -6.43 -0.08
N PRO A 142 10.13 -6.26 -0.41
CA PRO A 142 10.79 -7.00 -1.49
C PRO A 142 10.89 -8.50 -1.21
N LEU A 143 10.85 -9.33 -2.25
CA LEU A 143 10.99 -10.79 -2.14
C LEU A 143 9.88 -11.45 -1.28
N PHE A 144 8.69 -10.86 -1.27
CA PHE A 144 7.53 -11.32 -0.51
C PHE A 144 6.24 -11.25 -1.35
N PRO A 145 5.27 -12.15 -1.14
CA PRO A 145 5.38 -13.39 -0.38
C PRO A 145 6.22 -14.47 -1.10
N PRO A 146 6.69 -15.53 -0.42
CA PRO A 146 7.28 -16.69 -1.10
C PRO A 146 6.32 -17.35 -2.10
N PHE A 147 6.86 -18.23 -2.94
CA PHE A 147 6.05 -19.10 -3.80
C PHE A 147 5.13 -20.00 -2.94
N LEU A 148 4.07 -20.55 -3.52
CA LEU A 148 3.06 -21.26 -2.72
C LEU A 148 3.62 -22.53 -2.07
N GLU A 149 4.50 -23.23 -2.79
CA GLU A 149 5.21 -24.41 -2.34
C GLU A 149 6.15 -24.16 -1.15
N ASP A 150 6.59 -22.92 -0.94
CA ASP A 150 7.51 -22.54 0.13
C ASP A 150 6.78 -22.20 1.44
N GLY A 151 5.47 -21.92 1.36
CA GLY A 151 4.67 -21.46 2.49
C GLY A 151 5.03 -20.06 2.99
N TYR A 152 4.46 -19.67 4.13
CA TYR A 152 4.67 -18.33 4.68
C TYR A 152 6.07 -18.16 5.26
N ALA A 153 6.80 -17.18 4.75
CA ALA A 153 8.05 -16.71 5.35
C ALA A 153 8.24 -15.22 5.08
N TYR A 154 8.66 -14.48 6.10
CA TYR A 154 9.00 -13.07 5.95
C TYR A 154 10.48 -12.91 5.57
N PRO A 155 10.81 -12.18 4.48
CA PRO A 155 12.15 -12.19 3.93
C PRO A 155 13.13 -11.36 4.79
N PRO A 156 14.43 -11.74 4.82
CA PRO A 156 15.46 -10.94 5.48
C PRO A 156 15.57 -9.50 4.96
N SER A 157 15.28 -9.27 3.67
CA SER A 157 15.27 -7.95 3.02
C SER A 157 14.31 -6.96 3.71
N GLY A 158 13.20 -7.45 4.25
CA GLY A 158 12.19 -6.64 4.91
C GLY A 158 12.53 -6.28 6.36
N LYS A 159 13.57 -6.85 6.97
CA LYS A 159 13.88 -6.63 8.40
C LYS A 159 14.46 -5.23 8.71
N PRO A 160 15.44 -4.71 7.95
CA PRO A 160 16.14 -3.47 8.33
C PRO A 160 15.24 -2.24 8.35
N TYR A 161 14.29 -2.14 7.42
CA TYR A 161 13.51 -0.93 7.16
C TYR A 161 12.08 -1.03 7.65
N GLY A 162 11.44 0.11 7.91
CA GLY A 162 9.99 0.19 8.06
C GLY A 162 9.28 -0.32 6.80
N GLN A 163 8.14 -1.00 6.96
CA GLN A 163 7.37 -1.58 5.87
C GLN A 163 5.88 -1.44 6.16
N ALA A 164 5.07 -1.18 5.14
CA ALA A 164 3.62 -1.13 5.27
C ALA A 164 2.96 -2.21 4.43
N ALA A 165 1.81 -2.68 4.90
CA ALA A 165 0.89 -3.50 4.14
C ALA A 165 -0.56 -3.10 4.45
N ILE A 166 -1.43 -3.22 3.44
CA ILE A 166 -2.87 -3.14 3.55
C ILE A 166 -3.48 -4.40 2.94
N CYS A 167 -4.53 -4.92 3.57
CA CYS A 167 -5.39 -5.96 3.00
C CYS A 167 -6.83 -5.44 3.03
N ILE A 168 -7.55 -5.61 1.92
CA ILE A 168 -8.97 -5.27 1.84
C ILE A 168 -9.73 -6.47 1.29
N THR A 169 -10.83 -6.81 1.96
CA THR A 169 -11.79 -7.82 1.51
C THR A 169 -12.77 -7.15 0.55
N PHE A 170 -12.99 -7.74 -0.62
CA PHE A 170 -13.83 -7.22 -1.69
C PHE A 170 -14.83 -8.28 -2.15
N LYS A 171 -16.07 -7.88 -2.44
CA LYS A 171 -16.99 -8.74 -3.20
C LYS A 171 -16.47 -8.92 -4.63
N TYR A 172 -16.87 -10.01 -5.27
CA TYR A 172 -16.34 -10.42 -6.57
C TYR A 172 -16.49 -9.34 -7.66
N ASP A 173 -17.59 -8.57 -7.63
CA ASP A 173 -17.88 -7.52 -8.61
C ASP A 173 -16.83 -6.39 -8.63
N GLN A 174 -16.14 -6.13 -7.53
CA GLN A 174 -15.07 -5.15 -7.47
C GLN A 174 -13.82 -5.60 -8.24
N PHE A 175 -13.62 -6.90 -8.43
CA PHE A 175 -12.41 -7.42 -9.08
C PHE A 175 -12.35 -7.10 -10.58
N THR A 176 -13.46 -6.81 -11.24
CA THR A 176 -13.45 -6.31 -12.63
C THR A 176 -12.77 -4.95 -12.73
N GLU A 177 -12.92 -4.10 -11.73
CA GLU A 177 -12.22 -2.80 -11.69
C GLU A 177 -10.77 -2.96 -11.23
N ILE A 178 -10.50 -3.84 -10.26
CA ILE A 178 -9.13 -4.19 -9.84
C ILE A 178 -8.33 -4.76 -11.02
N ASP A 179 -8.96 -5.54 -11.92
CA ASP A 179 -8.37 -6.04 -13.16
C ASP A 179 -7.87 -4.91 -14.07
N GLN A 180 -8.63 -3.81 -14.20
CA GLN A 180 -8.23 -2.62 -14.95
C GLN A 180 -7.12 -1.82 -14.26
N GLN A 181 -7.16 -1.76 -12.92
CA GLN A 181 -6.07 -1.14 -12.13
C GLN A 181 -4.77 -1.88 -12.38
N LEU A 182 -4.73 -3.21 -12.21
CA LEU A 182 -3.55 -4.06 -12.44
C LEU A 182 -3.00 -3.93 -13.86
N LEU A 183 -3.87 -3.85 -14.87
CA LEU A 183 -3.45 -3.58 -16.25
C LEU A 183 -2.69 -2.24 -16.36
N SER A 184 -3.20 -1.18 -15.72
CA SER A 184 -2.65 0.17 -15.81
C SER A 184 -1.20 0.24 -15.37
N TYR A 185 -0.81 -0.60 -14.40
CA TYR A 185 0.55 -0.63 -13.87
C TYR A 185 1.39 -1.88 -14.13
N ASN A 186 0.88 -2.84 -14.90
CA ASN A 186 1.65 -3.95 -15.47
C ASN A 186 2.64 -4.59 -14.47
N PRO A 187 2.12 -5.19 -13.37
CA PRO A 187 2.95 -5.74 -12.31
C PRO A 187 3.78 -6.95 -12.77
N SER A 188 4.85 -7.24 -12.04
CA SER A 188 5.64 -8.47 -12.19
C SER A 188 4.95 -9.64 -11.48
N ILE A 189 3.98 -10.27 -12.15
CA ILE A 189 3.36 -11.51 -11.65
C ILE A 189 4.36 -12.67 -11.76
N TYR A 190 4.62 -13.37 -10.67
CA TYR A 190 5.55 -14.52 -10.64
C TYR A 190 4.88 -15.83 -10.24
N ASN A 191 3.69 -15.78 -9.65
CA ASN A 191 2.92 -16.97 -9.33
C ASN A 191 1.42 -16.66 -9.43
N CYS A 192 0.69 -17.40 -10.26
CA CYS A 192 -0.73 -17.13 -10.50
C CYS A 192 -1.48 -18.37 -11.00
N SER A 193 -2.79 -18.39 -10.77
CA SER A 193 -3.74 -19.32 -11.39
C SER A 193 -5.04 -18.57 -11.59
N ILE A 194 -5.44 -18.37 -12.84
CA ILE A 194 -6.69 -17.66 -13.20
C ILE A 194 -7.52 -18.59 -14.09
N PRO A 195 -8.35 -19.49 -13.52
CA PRO A 195 -9.16 -20.42 -14.30
C PRO A 195 -10.10 -19.73 -15.31
N ASN A 196 -10.47 -20.45 -16.38
CA ASN A 196 -11.29 -19.89 -17.47
C ASN A 196 -12.65 -19.35 -17.02
N ILE A 197 -13.20 -19.81 -15.90
CA ILE A 197 -14.46 -19.29 -15.35
C ILE A 197 -14.39 -17.80 -14.99
N PHE A 198 -13.18 -17.26 -14.80
CA PHE A 198 -12.93 -15.85 -14.50
C PHE A 198 -12.67 -15.01 -15.75
N GLN A 199 -12.55 -15.62 -16.94
CA GLN A 199 -12.12 -14.93 -18.17
C GLN A 199 -13.00 -13.74 -18.57
N ALA A 200 -14.32 -13.88 -18.40
CA ALA A 200 -15.27 -12.84 -18.78
C ALA A 200 -15.07 -11.55 -17.97
N ASP A 201 -14.71 -11.70 -16.69
CA ASP A 201 -14.67 -10.60 -15.73
C ASP A 201 -13.23 -10.12 -15.44
N LEU A 202 -12.22 -11.01 -15.58
CA LEU A 202 -10.80 -10.77 -15.27
C LEU A 202 -9.87 -11.06 -16.48
N PRO A 203 -10.14 -10.51 -17.68
CA PRO A 203 -9.37 -10.81 -18.86
C PRO A 203 -7.93 -10.28 -18.80
N ASN A 204 -7.67 -9.16 -18.12
CA ASN A 204 -6.32 -8.60 -18.05
C ASN A 204 -5.42 -9.41 -17.11
N LEU A 205 -5.94 -9.86 -15.97
CA LEU A 205 -5.26 -10.76 -15.06
C LEU A 205 -4.86 -12.07 -15.72
N GLN A 206 -5.72 -12.64 -16.58
CA GLN A 206 -5.35 -13.81 -17.39
C GLN A 206 -4.18 -13.51 -18.32
N LYS A 207 -4.20 -12.38 -19.03
CA LYS A 207 -3.10 -11.97 -19.93
C LYS A 207 -1.81 -11.69 -19.16
N LEU A 208 -1.89 -11.00 -18.02
CA LEU A 208 -0.77 -10.71 -17.14
C LEU A 208 -0.15 -12.01 -16.60
N CYS A 209 -0.99 -12.93 -16.14
CA CYS A 209 -0.58 -14.25 -15.64
C CYS A 209 0.09 -15.09 -16.72
N ALA A 210 -0.44 -15.07 -17.95
CA ALA A 210 0.13 -15.77 -19.10
C ALA A 210 1.34 -15.07 -19.74
N GLY A 211 1.73 -13.87 -19.26
CA GLY A 211 2.78 -13.07 -19.90
C GLY A 211 2.47 -12.66 -21.34
N SER A 212 1.19 -12.56 -21.68
CA SER A 212 0.70 -12.25 -23.03
C SER A 212 0.77 -10.75 -23.37
N GLU A 213 0.52 -10.42 -24.63
CA GLU A 213 0.42 -9.04 -25.08
C GLU A 213 -0.74 -8.32 -24.37
N LEU A 214 -0.42 -7.16 -23.79
CA LEU A 214 -1.37 -6.34 -23.03
C LEU A 214 -2.02 -5.30 -23.94
N PRO A 215 -3.30 -4.97 -23.71
CA PRO A 215 -3.95 -3.86 -24.41
C PRO A 215 -3.29 -2.52 -24.08
N SER A 216 -3.59 -1.50 -24.89
CA SER A 216 -3.15 -0.13 -24.63
C SER A 216 -3.73 0.40 -23.31
N VAL A 217 -2.94 1.21 -22.60
CA VAL A 217 -3.30 1.78 -21.30
C VAL A 217 -3.34 3.31 -21.37
N THR A 218 -4.21 3.91 -20.57
CA THR A 218 -4.22 5.37 -20.37
C THR A 218 -3.04 5.80 -19.50
N GLN A 219 -2.78 7.12 -19.40
CA GLN A 219 -1.72 7.63 -18.54
C GLN A 219 -2.00 7.39 -17.05
N ARG A 220 -3.27 7.49 -16.66
CA ARG A 220 -3.71 7.44 -15.27
C ARG A 220 -5.14 6.92 -15.17
N HIS A 221 -5.44 6.20 -14.10
CA HIS A 221 -6.75 5.63 -13.82
C HIS A 221 -7.07 5.75 -12.32
N LEU A 222 -8.12 6.51 -12.00
CA LEU A 222 -8.66 6.59 -10.65
C LEU A 222 -9.89 5.69 -10.56
N SER A 223 -9.87 4.77 -9.61
CA SER A 223 -11.02 3.96 -9.27
C SER A 223 -11.56 4.29 -7.89
N LYS A 224 -12.87 4.13 -7.74
CA LYS A 224 -13.56 4.10 -6.45
C LYS A 224 -14.01 2.66 -6.19
N LEU A 225 -13.32 1.99 -5.28
CA LEU A 225 -13.60 0.63 -4.85
C LEU A 225 -14.39 0.65 -3.54
N GLN A 226 -15.23 -0.36 -3.32
CA GLN A 226 -15.92 -0.58 -2.05
C GLN A 226 -15.54 -1.92 -1.48
N SER A 227 -15.10 -1.96 -0.23
CA SER A 227 -14.86 -3.23 0.47
C SER A 227 -16.16 -4.04 0.65
N ALA A 228 -16.02 -5.27 1.12
CA ALA A 228 -17.15 -6.18 1.31
C ALA A 228 -18.19 -5.65 2.31
N HIS A 229 -17.80 -4.80 3.27
CA HIS A 229 -18.69 -4.12 4.20
C HIS A 229 -18.94 -2.65 3.88
N GLY A 230 -18.57 -2.18 2.68
CA GLY A 230 -18.99 -0.88 2.13
C GLY A 230 -18.09 0.31 2.46
N GLU A 231 -16.91 0.08 3.02
CA GLU A 231 -15.89 1.12 3.18
C GLU A 231 -15.34 1.54 1.81
N THR A 232 -15.16 2.84 1.59
CA THR A 232 -14.79 3.38 0.29
C THR A 232 -13.28 3.62 0.18
N PHE A 233 -12.68 3.07 -0.88
CA PHE A 233 -11.28 3.24 -1.22
C PHE A 233 -11.14 3.93 -2.59
N LEU A 234 -10.26 4.91 -2.68
CA LEU A 234 -9.81 5.51 -3.93
C LEU A 234 -8.49 4.86 -4.33
N HIS A 235 -8.46 4.23 -5.50
CA HIS A 235 -7.25 3.62 -6.02
C HIS A 235 -6.69 4.46 -7.17
N PHE A 236 -5.51 5.03 -6.96
CA PHE A 236 -4.78 5.78 -7.97
C PHE A 236 -3.75 4.86 -8.64
N ALA A 237 -3.99 4.53 -9.91
CA ALA A 237 -3.00 3.91 -10.77
C ALA A 237 -2.48 4.91 -11.80
N LYS A 238 -1.17 4.93 -11.99
CA LYS A 238 -0.56 5.60 -13.15
C LYS A 238 0.10 4.55 -14.02
N SER A 239 0.11 4.76 -15.33
CA SER A 239 0.96 4.01 -16.25
C SER A 239 2.30 4.73 -16.48
N HIS A 240 3.19 4.08 -17.21
CA HIS A 240 4.46 4.65 -17.64
C HIS A 240 4.37 5.94 -18.46
N LEU A 241 3.18 6.23 -19.01
CA LEU A 241 2.93 7.43 -19.79
C LEU A 241 2.74 8.66 -18.88
N PHE A 242 2.55 8.50 -17.57
CA PHE A 242 2.46 9.58 -16.59
C PHE A 242 3.79 9.76 -15.87
N VAL A 243 4.53 10.80 -16.28
CA VAL A 243 5.91 11.03 -15.83
C VAL A 243 6.01 11.98 -14.64
N ASP A 244 4.94 12.68 -14.30
CA ASP A 244 4.93 13.64 -13.20
C ASP A 244 4.90 12.94 -11.82
N ASP A 245 5.29 13.69 -10.79
CA ASP A 245 5.15 13.29 -9.38
C ASP A 245 3.67 13.09 -9.06
N ILE A 246 3.24 11.84 -8.90
CA ILE A 246 1.83 11.48 -8.74
C ILE A 246 1.20 12.19 -7.52
N TYR A 247 1.96 12.37 -6.43
CA TYR A 247 1.44 12.99 -5.22
C TYR A 247 1.16 14.47 -5.46
N VAL A 248 2.07 15.17 -6.14
CA VAL A 248 1.96 16.61 -6.40
C VAL A 248 0.98 16.89 -7.52
N ALA A 249 1.19 16.27 -8.68
CA ALA A 249 0.48 16.58 -9.91
C ALA A 249 -0.95 16.00 -9.94
N TRP A 250 -1.24 15.02 -9.09
CA TRP A 250 -2.54 14.36 -9.11
C TRP A 250 -3.18 14.14 -7.74
N ILE A 251 -2.59 13.33 -6.85
CA ILE A 251 -3.30 12.89 -5.63
C ILE A 251 -3.69 14.08 -4.74
N ALA A 252 -2.77 14.98 -4.41
CA ALA A 252 -3.08 16.15 -3.59
C ALA A 252 -4.15 17.06 -4.24
N GLN A 253 -4.12 17.18 -5.57
CA GLN A 253 -5.07 18.02 -6.30
C GLN A 253 -6.46 17.40 -6.38
N GLU A 254 -6.53 16.08 -6.56
CA GLU A 254 -7.78 15.32 -6.61
C GLU A 254 -8.46 15.28 -5.23
N LEU A 255 -7.69 15.00 -4.18
CA LEU A 255 -8.19 14.94 -2.80
C LEU A 255 -8.43 16.31 -2.18
N LYS A 256 -7.92 17.38 -2.82
CA LYS A 256 -8.05 18.76 -2.35
C LYS A 256 -7.52 18.96 -0.94
N THR A 257 -6.35 18.37 -0.64
CA THR A 257 -5.68 18.50 0.65
C THR A 257 -4.17 18.57 0.48
N ASP A 258 -3.51 19.32 1.38
CA ASP A 258 -2.08 19.18 1.59
C ASP A 258 -1.75 17.76 2.11
N LEU A 259 -0.66 17.16 1.63
CA LEU A 259 -0.24 15.81 2.03
C LEU A 259 1.14 15.81 2.69
N LEU A 260 1.30 14.98 3.73
CA LEU A 260 2.59 14.53 4.25
C LEU A 260 2.89 13.17 3.63
N VAL A 261 4.07 12.99 3.03
CA VAL A 261 4.44 11.78 2.28
C VAL A 261 5.72 11.15 2.83
N GLU A 262 5.65 9.86 3.16
CA GLU A 262 6.77 8.94 3.35
C GLU A 262 6.90 8.07 2.09
N SER A 263 8.12 7.91 1.60
CA SER A 263 8.37 7.23 0.32
C SER A 263 9.83 6.81 0.15
N TRP A 264 10.46 6.28 1.20
CA TRP A 264 11.85 5.81 1.21
C TRP A 264 12.88 6.84 0.75
N GLN A 265 13.22 7.76 1.63
CA GLN A 265 14.07 8.92 1.31
C GLN A 265 15.58 8.59 1.34
N HIS A 266 15.98 7.44 0.78
CA HIS A 266 17.38 7.10 0.54
C HIS A 266 17.88 7.78 -0.74
N SER A 267 19.00 8.50 -0.65
CA SER A 267 19.80 9.09 -1.76
C SER A 267 19.50 10.54 -2.20
N GLY A 268 20.49 11.13 -2.90
CA GLY A 268 20.53 12.53 -3.34
C GLY A 268 19.59 12.90 -4.49
N HIS A 269 18.66 12.01 -4.84
CA HIS A 269 17.69 12.19 -5.93
C HIS A 269 16.23 12.23 -5.47
N ARG A 270 16.03 12.34 -4.14
CA ARG A 270 14.73 12.62 -3.52
C ARG A 270 14.11 13.89 -4.11
N LEU A 271 12.85 13.80 -4.54
CA LEU A 271 12.10 14.99 -4.94
C LEU A 271 11.83 15.87 -3.70
N PRO A 272 12.05 17.19 -3.77
CA PRO A 272 11.78 18.06 -2.63
C PRO A 272 10.28 18.15 -2.33
N SER A 273 9.94 18.58 -1.11
CA SER A 273 8.59 19.12 -0.83
C SER A 273 8.22 20.15 -1.90
N ASN A 274 6.97 20.11 -2.37
CA ASN A 274 6.51 20.94 -3.48
C ASN A 274 5.27 21.73 -3.04
N CYS A 275 5.37 23.06 -3.14
CA CYS A 275 4.30 24.00 -2.81
C CYS A 275 3.91 24.87 -4.02
N SER A 276 4.15 24.38 -5.25
CA SER A 276 3.96 25.16 -6.48
C SER A 276 2.55 25.07 -7.06
N LEU A 277 1.77 24.06 -6.65
CA LEU A 277 0.36 23.87 -7.03
C LEU A 277 -0.57 24.23 -5.86
N GLN A 278 -1.88 24.22 -6.09
CA GLN A 278 -2.88 24.64 -5.08
C GLN A 278 -2.80 23.84 -3.79
N TYR A 279 -2.65 22.51 -3.89
CA TYR A 279 -2.48 21.63 -2.74
C TYR A 279 -1.04 21.12 -2.69
N HIS A 280 -0.43 21.18 -1.51
CA HIS A 280 1.01 20.99 -1.35
C HIS A 280 1.37 19.58 -0.91
N VAL A 281 2.61 19.18 -1.17
CA VAL A 281 3.16 17.88 -0.75
C VAL A 281 4.46 18.09 0.03
N TYR A 282 4.49 17.57 1.25
CA TYR A 282 5.62 17.69 2.17
C TYR A 282 6.26 16.33 2.46
N ASN A 283 7.58 16.25 2.36
CA ASN A 283 8.32 15.06 2.77
C ASN A 283 8.37 14.92 4.29
N ILE A 284 8.12 13.70 4.77
CA ILE A 284 8.28 13.28 6.16
C ILE A 284 9.77 13.03 6.44
N ASN A 285 10.39 13.64 7.45
CA ASN A 285 11.80 13.39 7.75
C ASN A 285 12.01 12.45 8.93
N LEU A 286 11.14 12.56 9.93
CA LEU A 286 11.19 11.81 11.18
C LEU A 286 9.80 11.28 11.48
N ILE A 287 9.72 10.02 11.88
CA ILE A 287 8.52 9.26 12.18
C ILE A 287 8.59 8.86 13.66
N GLY A 288 7.60 9.23 14.47
CA GLY A 288 7.62 9.02 15.93
C GLY A 288 6.59 8.05 16.46
N THR A 289 6.95 6.82 16.78
CA THR A 289 6.06 5.71 17.18
C THR A 289 5.29 5.92 18.48
N PRO A 290 4.14 5.22 18.66
CA PRO A 290 3.41 5.24 19.92
C PRO A 290 4.16 4.52 21.06
N LEU A 291 5.33 3.93 20.77
CA LEU A 291 6.26 3.38 21.76
C LEU A 291 7.22 4.46 22.31
N ASN A 292 6.89 5.75 22.13
CA ASN A 292 7.76 6.88 22.48
C ASN A 292 9.15 6.81 21.84
N SER A 293 9.26 6.19 20.66
CA SER A 293 10.50 6.10 19.88
C SER A 293 10.37 6.84 18.56
N THR A 294 11.49 7.20 17.94
CA THR A 294 11.48 7.87 16.62
C THR A 294 12.52 7.28 15.71
N PHE A 295 12.25 7.25 14.42
CA PHE A 295 13.24 6.90 13.41
C PHE A 295 13.15 7.80 12.18
N TYR A 296 14.26 7.93 11.47
CA TYR A 296 14.34 8.74 10.25
C TYR A 296 13.70 8.02 9.07
N SER A 297 13.11 8.79 8.15
CA SER A 297 12.53 8.31 6.89
C SER A 297 13.48 7.44 6.06
N ILE A 298 14.80 7.63 6.17
CA ILE A 298 15.77 6.76 5.52
C ILE A 298 15.58 5.31 6.01
N ASN A 299 15.34 5.11 7.29
CA ASN A 299 15.12 3.77 7.84
C ASN A 299 13.72 3.23 7.51
N ASP A 300 12.96 3.88 6.62
CA ASP A 300 11.63 3.47 6.24
C ASP A 300 11.51 3.19 4.75
N HIS A 301 11.12 1.96 4.41
CA HIS A 301 10.88 1.55 3.03
C HIS A 301 9.38 1.46 2.71
N SER A 302 8.50 1.78 3.66
CA SER A 302 7.08 1.93 3.37
C SER A 302 6.81 3.18 2.51
N LYS A 303 5.64 3.21 1.88
CA LYS A 303 5.18 4.38 1.15
C LYS A 303 3.75 4.67 1.55
N TRP A 304 3.56 5.81 2.20
CA TRP A 304 2.28 6.22 2.72
C TRP A 304 2.16 7.74 2.72
N CYS A 305 0.93 8.21 2.70
CA CYS A 305 0.63 9.62 2.93
C CYS A 305 -0.51 9.82 3.91
N VAL A 306 -0.54 11.00 4.51
CA VAL A 306 -1.66 11.47 5.32
C VAL A 306 -1.99 12.90 4.96
N SER A 307 -3.25 13.30 5.13
CA SER A 307 -3.59 14.72 5.10
C SER A 307 -2.80 15.48 6.15
N ARG A 308 -2.33 16.68 5.79
CA ARG A 308 -1.59 17.54 6.72
C ARG A 308 -2.48 18.03 7.87
N ILE A 309 -3.74 18.32 7.54
CA ILE A 309 -4.76 18.76 8.47
C ILE A 309 -5.56 17.52 8.87
N TYR A 310 -5.81 17.36 10.17
CA TYR A 310 -6.45 16.16 10.69
C TYR A 310 -7.87 16.04 10.15
N GLU A 311 -8.61 17.14 10.06
CA GLU A 311 -10.01 17.20 9.64
C GLU A 311 -10.28 16.59 8.26
N ASP A 312 -9.28 16.57 7.36
CA ASP A 312 -9.40 16.00 6.01
C ASP A 312 -9.36 14.46 5.99
N GLN A 313 -8.82 13.82 7.05
CA GLN A 313 -8.86 12.37 7.32
C GLN A 313 -8.38 11.44 6.18
N TRP A 314 -7.53 11.93 5.28
CA TRP A 314 -6.98 11.08 4.22
C TRP A 314 -5.77 10.30 4.70
N THR A 315 -5.76 8.99 4.43
CA THR A 315 -4.58 8.13 4.57
C THR A 315 -4.36 7.36 3.28
N CYS A 316 -3.10 7.20 2.90
CA CYS A 316 -2.69 6.51 1.69
C CYS A 316 -1.65 5.45 2.03
N ILE A 317 -1.74 4.31 1.37
CA ILE A 317 -0.71 3.27 1.37
C ILE A 317 -0.47 2.88 -0.09
N GLY A 318 0.79 2.76 -0.46
CA GLY A 318 1.13 2.38 -1.83
C GLY A 318 2.56 1.89 -1.95
N ASP A 319 3.02 1.89 -3.20
CA ASP A 319 4.25 1.22 -3.58
C ASP A 319 5.31 2.18 -4.14
N LEU A 320 5.01 3.49 -4.24
CA LEU A 320 5.85 4.49 -4.91
C LEU A 320 6.80 5.26 -4.00
N ASN A 321 8.07 5.22 -4.37
CA ASN A 321 9.10 6.15 -3.92
C ASN A 321 8.98 7.54 -4.60
N ARG A 322 9.12 8.62 -3.85
CA ARG A 322 9.11 9.99 -4.39
C ARG A 322 10.53 10.42 -4.80
N ALA A 323 11.07 9.84 -5.87
CA ALA A 323 12.40 10.11 -6.40
C ALA A 323 12.38 10.42 -7.90
N ALA A 324 13.35 11.20 -8.39
CA ALA A 324 13.39 11.69 -9.78
C ALA A 324 13.53 10.56 -10.82
N GLU A 325 14.21 9.48 -10.46
CA GLU A 325 14.36 8.26 -11.27
C GLU A 325 13.02 7.57 -11.55
N GLN A 326 11.97 7.90 -10.79
CA GLN A 326 10.64 7.31 -10.88
C GLN A 326 9.71 7.99 -11.89
N ALA A 327 10.23 8.98 -12.62
CA ALA A 327 9.50 9.66 -13.70
C ALA A 327 9.52 8.89 -15.04
N TRP A 328 10.60 8.18 -15.38
CA TRP A 328 10.90 7.82 -16.79
C TRP A 328 10.99 6.35 -17.06
N ARG A 329 9.82 5.75 -17.29
CA ARG A 329 9.70 4.37 -16.88
C ARG A 329 8.63 3.56 -17.66
N SER A 330 8.72 3.44 -19.02
CA SER A 330 8.47 2.29 -19.96
C SER A 330 8.51 2.68 -21.46
N GLY A 331 8.92 1.74 -22.34
CA GLY A 331 8.71 1.78 -23.80
C GLY A 331 9.96 1.48 -24.66
N ASN A 332 9.82 0.74 -25.77
CA ASN A 332 10.91 0.33 -26.67
C ASN A 332 11.46 1.49 -27.54
N GLU A 333 12.81 1.55 -27.60
CA GLU A 333 13.72 1.92 -28.70
C GLU A 333 13.58 3.26 -29.48
N HIS A 334 14.42 4.26 -29.13
CA HIS A 334 15.58 4.69 -29.95
C HIS A 334 16.50 5.68 -29.20
N GLY A 335 17.76 5.25 -28.96
CA GLY A 335 18.94 6.12 -28.96
C GLY A 335 19.14 7.14 -27.82
N ARG A 336 19.75 6.70 -26.70
CA ARG A 336 21.07 7.18 -26.19
C ARG A 336 21.35 6.64 -24.78
N ASN A 337 22.54 6.05 -24.67
CA ASN A 337 23.37 5.65 -23.53
C ASN A 337 22.86 5.85 -22.07
N ALA A 338 22.91 4.72 -21.35
CA ALA A 338 22.99 4.50 -19.90
C ALA A 338 21.72 4.77 -19.05
N ALA A 339 21.17 3.67 -18.51
CA ALA A 339 20.14 3.57 -17.46
C ALA A 339 18.72 4.02 -17.85
N GLN A 340 18.08 3.24 -18.73
CA GLN A 340 16.63 3.25 -18.96
C GLN A 340 15.98 2.27 -17.94
N GLN A 341 15.03 2.72 -17.13
CA GLN A 341 14.40 1.91 -16.07
C GLN A 341 12.86 2.02 -16.18
N THR A 342 11.98 1.27 -15.48
CA THR A 342 10.47 1.32 -15.50
C THR A 342 9.84 1.12 -14.11
N GLU A 343 8.79 1.86 -13.71
CA GLU A 343 8.06 1.93 -12.43
C GLU A 343 6.67 2.49 -12.76
N THR A 344 5.68 1.75 -12.31
CA THR A 344 4.27 1.97 -12.56
C THR A 344 3.58 1.71 -11.23
N ILE A 345 2.68 2.60 -10.83
CA ILE A 345 2.46 2.94 -9.41
C ILE A 345 1.03 2.69 -9.01
N THR A 346 0.90 2.19 -7.78
CA THR A 346 -0.34 2.05 -7.06
C THR A 346 -0.29 2.84 -5.76
N THR A 347 -1.30 3.67 -5.53
CA THR A 347 -1.60 4.23 -4.21
C THR A 347 -3.08 4.02 -3.92
N ILE A 348 -3.37 3.20 -2.90
CA ILE A 348 -4.70 3.16 -2.31
C ILE A 348 -4.79 4.30 -1.31
N VAL A 349 -5.69 5.22 -1.56
CA VAL A 349 -6.11 6.29 -0.66
C VAL A 349 -7.46 5.92 -0.10
N PHE A 350 -7.66 6.08 1.20
CA PHE A 350 -8.95 5.83 1.82
C PHE A 350 -9.21 6.83 2.92
N LEU A 351 -10.48 7.09 3.12
CA LEU A 351 -10.97 7.97 4.15
C LEU A 351 -11.36 7.07 5.33
N ALA A 352 -10.52 6.89 6.34
CA ALA A 352 -11.08 6.36 7.57
C ALA A 352 -11.69 7.50 8.35
N ALA A 353 -12.98 7.37 8.62
CA ALA A 353 -13.62 8.12 9.67
C ALA A 353 -12.87 7.88 10.99
N HIS A 354 -12.28 8.96 11.53
CA HIS A 354 -11.86 9.09 12.93
C HIS A 354 -10.88 7.99 13.39
N GLN A 355 -9.57 8.28 13.29
CA GLN A 355 -8.44 7.63 14.03
C GLN A 355 -7.30 7.06 13.16
N LEU A 356 -7.29 7.29 11.85
CA LEU A 356 -6.11 7.00 11.00
C LEU A 356 -5.01 8.05 11.01
N ALA A 357 -4.94 8.87 12.06
CA ALA A 357 -3.63 9.45 12.36
C ALA A 357 -2.69 8.26 12.55
N PHE A 358 -1.86 7.99 11.52
CA PHE A 358 -0.66 7.18 11.65
C PHE A 358 -0.09 7.55 13.01
N PRO A 359 0.28 6.59 13.89
CA PRO A 359 0.55 6.90 15.28
C PRO A 359 1.89 7.64 15.44
N PHE A 360 2.35 8.24 14.33
CA PHE A 360 3.60 8.88 14.12
C PHE A 360 3.48 10.39 14.22
N THR A 361 4.12 10.94 15.25
CA THR A 361 4.43 12.37 15.23
C THR A 361 5.46 12.60 14.13
N VAL A 362 5.15 13.48 13.17
CA VAL A 362 6.03 13.79 12.04
C VAL A 362 6.77 15.09 12.27
N LYS A 363 8.11 15.09 12.12
CA LYS A 363 8.88 16.34 11.95
C LYS A 363 9.24 16.57 10.48
N ARG A 364 9.07 17.82 10.03
CA ARG A 364 9.32 18.30 8.66
C ARG A 364 10.81 18.47 8.38
N SER A 365 11.20 18.42 7.10
CA SER A 365 12.48 18.98 6.67
C SER A 365 12.37 20.51 6.59
N GLU A 366 13.14 21.25 7.40
CA GLU A 366 13.11 22.73 7.47
C GLU A 366 13.75 23.45 6.26
N GLY A 367 13.61 22.91 5.04
CA GLY A 367 14.43 23.29 3.90
C GLY A 367 13.99 24.52 3.09
N LEU A 368 12.75 25.00 3.18
CA LEU A 368 12.21 26.01 2.25
C LEU A 368 11.47 27.20 2.89
N GLU A 369 10.86 27.05 4.08
CA GLU A 369 10.18 28.17 4.77
C GLU A 369 11.14 29.33 5.14
N LYS A 370 12.43 29.03 5.41
CA LYS A 370 13.44 30.07 5.71
C LYS A 370 13.88 30.87 4.48
N GLN A 371 13.70 30.37 3.26
CA GLN A 371 14.03 31.13 2.05
C GLN A 371 12.89 32.07 1.63
N GLU A 372 11.63 31.67 1.84
CA GLU A 372 10.48 32.50 1.50
C GLU A 372 10.36 33.71 2.45
N GLN A 373 10.58 33.52 3.75
CA GLN A 373 10.63 34.63 4.71
C GLN A 373 11.82 35.58 4.48
N ARG A 374 12.98 35.06 4.04
CA ARG A 374 14.14 35.90 3.67
C ARG A 374 13.93 36.64 2.35
N GLY A 375 13.24 36.03 1.38
CA GLY A 375 12.86 36.64 0.11
C GLY A 375 11.87 37.79 0.29
N LEU A 376 10.79 37.57 1.04
CA LEU A 376 9.78 38.58 1.38
C LEU A 376 10.38 39.73 2.22
N ALA A 377 11.25 39.44 3.19
CA ALA A 377 11.93 40.48 3.97
C ALA A 377 12.95 41.29 3.12
N GLY A 378 13.61 40.65 2.15
CA GLY A 378 14.55 41.27 1.23
C GLY A 378 13.87 42.20 0.21
N GLU A 379 12.72 41.81 -0.34
CA GLU A 379 11.92 42.66 -1.23
C GLU A 379 11.27 43.83 -0.49
N THR A 380 10.80 43.61 0.74
CA THR A 380 10.20 44.68 1.55
C THR A 380 11.24 45.73 1.91
N LYS A 381 12.46 45.34 2.30
CA LYS A 381 13.57 46.29 2.55
C LYS A 381 13.96 47.07 1.29
N LYS A 382 14.05 46.43 0.12
CA LYS A 382 14.37 47.12 -1.15
C LYS A 382 13.27 48.11 -1.57
N LYS A 383 11.99 47.79 -1.35
CA LYS A 383 10.86 48.71 -1.64
C LYS A 383 10.84 49.91 -0.69
N THR A 384 11.15 49.74 0.59
CA THR A 384 11.22 50.85 1.56
C THR A 384 12.39 51.78 1.26
N GLN A 385 13.57 51.24 0.96
CA GLN A 385 14.78 52.02 0.64
C GLN A 385 14.64 52.82 -0.66
N LYS A 386 13.94 52.26 -1.66
CA LYS A 386 13.64 52.95 -2.92
C LYS A 386 12.61 54.08 -2.73
N ARG A 387 11.60 53.88 -1.88
CA ARG A 387 10.64 54.93 -1.49
C ARG A 387 11.30 56.07 -0.72
N GLU A 388 12.23 55.78 0.19
CA GLU A 388 12.97 56.81 0.93
C GLU A 388 13.92 57.62 0.04
N GLN A 389 14.59 56.99 -0.92
CA GLN A 389 15.41 57.69 -1.91
C GLN A 389 14.59 58.57 -2.87
N GLU A 390 13.41 58.12 -3.29
CA GLU A 390 12.50 58.93 -4.12
C GLU A 390 11.90 60.11 -3.35
N ASN A 391 11.64 59.95 -2.04
CA ASN A 391 11.15 61.04 -1.19
C ASN A 391 12.22 62.10 -0.88
N TRP A 392 13.49 61.68 -0.75
CA TRP A 392 14.63 62.60 -0.65
C TRP A 392 14.86 63.41 -1.92
N ARG A 393 14.70 62.80 -3.10
CA ARG A 393 14.85 63.49 -4.40
C ARG A 393 13.74 64.49 -4.73
N ARG A 394 12.60 64.45 -4.03
CA ARG A 394 11.50 65.43 -4.18
C ARG A 394 11.59 66.61 -3.20
N LYS A 395 12.56 66.60 -2.29
CA LYS A 395 12.80 67.66 -1.28
C LYS A 395 14.04 68.52 -1.56
N LEU A 396 14.75 68.23 -2.65
CA LEU A 396 15.70 69.11 -3.32
C LEU A 396 15.02 69.66 -4.58
#